data_AF-A0A931RM18-F1
#
_entry.id   AF-A0A931RM18-F1
#
_cell.length_a   1.000
_cell.length_b   1.000
_cell.length_c   1.000
_cell.angle_alpha   90.00
_cell.angle_beta   90.00
_cell.angle_gamma   90.00
#
_symmetry.space_group_name_H-M   'P 1'
#
loop_
_entity.id
_entity.type
_entity.pdbx_description
1 polymer ?
#
loop_
_entity_poly.entity_id
_entity_poly.type
_entity_poly.pdbx_seq_one_letter_code
_entity_poly.pdbx_strand_id
1 'polypeptide(L)'
;MPITIKRRDNESNERLIRRFSRRIQTSGLLLRTKRRAHFEREKNESQQKKDALRRLAVRAKEEYLRKIGELSEDVFGRSRFSRGGPGGAKKRGSPQKKRV
;
A
#
# COMPACT_ATOMS: atom_id res chain seq x y z
N MET A 1 9.06 16.06 -13.96
CA MET A 1 8.49 15.40 -15.16
C MET A 1 7.00 15.69 -15.21
N PRO A 2 6.50 16.29 -16.31
CA PRO A 2 5.08 16.51 -16.49
C PRO A 2 4.37 15.18 -16.74
N ILE A 3 3.22 14.97 -16.09
CA ILE A 3 2.35 13.82 -16.33
C ILE A 3 1.33 14.25 -17.38
N THR A 4 1.53 13.86 -18.63
CA THR A 4 0.60 14.15 -19.72
C THR A 4 -0.23 12.91 -20.07
N ILE A 5 -1.55 13.08 -20.11
CA ILE A 5 -2.49 12.01 -20.50
C ILE A 5 -3.43 12.59 -21.54
N LYS A 6 -3.38 12.04 -22.75
CA LYS A 6 -4.32 12.36 -23.82
C LYS A 6 -5.57 11.47 -23.70
N ARG A 7 -6.71 12.04 -24.06
CA ARG A 7 -7.98 11.31 -24.22
C ARG A 7 -7.85 10.34 -25.38
N ARG A 8 -8.47 9.16 -25.23
CA ARG A 8 -8.60 8.16 -26.32
C ARG A 8 -9.98 8.26 -26.94
N ASP A 9 -10.10 7.84 -28.20
CA ASP A 9 -11.27 8.09 -29.05
C ASP A 9 -12.58 7.48 -28.49
N ASN A 10 -12.50 6.36 -27.77
CA ASN A 10 -13.65 5.68 -27.14
C ASN A 10 -13.62 5.69 -25.60
N GLU A 11 -13.04 6.73 -24.99
CA GLU A 11 -12.93 6.84 -23.52
C GLU A 11 -14.01 7.74 -22.92
N SER A 12 -14.73 7.21 -21.91
CA SER A 12 -15.56 8.02 -21.01
C SER A 12 -14.70 8.90 -20.11
N ASN A 13 -15.17 10.11 -19.82
CA ASN A 13 -14.49 11.09 -18.96
C ASN A 13 -14.05 10.48 -17.60
N GLU A 14 -14.88 9.60 -17.03
CA GLU A 14 -14.56 8.94 -15.76
C GLU A 14 -13.35 8.01 -15.86
N ARG A 15 -13.22 7.28 -16.98
CA ARG A 15 -12.12 6.35 -17.23
C ARG A 15 -10.80 7.09 -17.43
N LEU A 16 -10.84 8.27 -18.04
CA LEU A 16 -9.70 9.19 -18.16
C LEU A 16 -9.22 9.67 -16.77
N ILE A 17 -10.15 10.12 -15.91
CA ILE A 17 -9.82 10.56 -14.55
C ILE A 17 -9.18 9.42 -13.74
N ARG A 18 -9.73 8.20 -13.81
CA ARG A 18 -9.16 7.03 -13.12
C ARG A 18 -7.72 6.72 -13.56
N ARG A 19 -7.43 6.83 -14.86
CA ARG A 19 -6.06 6.67 -15.39
C ARG A 19 -5.13 7.76 -14.88
N PHE A 20 -5.61 9.00 -14.83
CA PHE A 20 -4.86 10.12 -14.29
C PHE A 20 -4.53 9.93 -12.81
N SER A 21 -5.52 9.60 -11.97
CA SER A 21 -5.29 9.31 -10.55
C SER A 21 -4.31 8.16 -10.34
N ARG A 22 -4.44 7.07 -11.12
CA ARG A 22 -3.51 5.94 -11.07
C ARG A 22 -2.10 6.35 -11.49
N ARG A 23 -1.95 7.14 -12.54
CA ARG A 23 -0.65 7.63 -13.00
C ARG A 23 0.03 8.53 -11.97
N ILE A 24 -0.73 9.42 -11.32
CA ILE A 24 -0.24 10.23 -10.19
C ILE A 24 0.25 9.34 -9.05
N GLN A 25 -0.57 8.36 -8.62
CA GLN A 25 -0.22 7.43 -7.54
C GLN A 25 1.04 6.62 -7.87
N THR A 26 1.12 6.03 -9.05
CA THR A 26 2.28 5.21 -9.47
C THR A 26 3.53 6.06 -9.67
N SER A 27 3.41 7.29 -10.16
CA SER A 27 4.57 8.19 -10.34
C SER A 27 5.26 8.58 -9.03
N GLY A 28 4.55 8.47 -7.89
CA GLY A 28 5.07 8.89 -6.59
C GLY A 28 5.36 10.38 -6.49
N LEU A 29 4.85 11.19 -7.43
CA LEU A 29 5.12 12.64 -7.49
C LEU A 29 4.73 13.33 -6.17
N LEU A 30 3.53 13.02 -5.65
CA LEU A 30 3.03 13.58 -4.39
C LEU A 30 3.92 13.24 -3.18
N LEU A 31 4.51 12.04 -3.16
CA LEU A 31 5.41 11.63 -2.08
C LEU A 31 6.74 12.41 -2.17
N ARG A 32 7.26 12.57 -3.40
CA ARG A 32 8.48 13.34 -3.65
C ARG A 32 8.31 14.82 -3.33
N THR A 33 7.19 15.42 -3.72
CA THR A 33 6.91 16.84 -3.44
C THR A 33 6.78 17.07 -1.94
N LYS A 34 6.02 16.23 -1.23
CA LYS A 34 5.92 16.30 0.24
C LYS A 34 7.28 16.16 0.93
N ARG A 35 8.12 15.20 0.49
CA ARG A 35 9.46 15.02 1.05
C ARG A 35 10.39 16.22 0.80
N ARG A 36 10.26 16.88 -0.35
CA ARG A 36 11.09 18.05 -0.73
C ARG A 36 10.53 19.38 -0.24
N ALA A 37 9.35 19.41 0.36
CA ALA A 37 8.69 20.65 0.78
C ALA A 37 9.47 21.38 1.88
N HIS A 38 10.24 20.65 2.68
CA HIS A 38 11.06 21.19 3.76
C HIS A 38 12.48 20.63 3.70
N PHE A 39 13.44 21.40 4.21
CA PHE A 39 14.81 20.93 4.36
C PHE A 39 14.89 19.90 5.49
N GLU A 40 15.37 18.70 5.16
CA GLU A 40 15.69 17.66 6.14
C GLU A 40 17.21 17.57 6.26
N ARG A 41 17.74 17.64 7.49
CA ARG A 41 19.16 17.38 7.77
C ARG A 41 19.48 15.90 7.51
N GLU A 42 20.72 15.62 7.12
CA GLU A 42 21.18 14.24 7.01
C GLU A 42 21.12 13.53 8.37
N LYS A 43 20.89 12.21 8.33
CA LYS A 43 20.75 11.41 9.55
C LYS A 43 22.10 11.08 10.14
N ASN A 44 22.27 11.34 11.43
CA ASN A 44 23.46 10.91 12.19
C ASN A 44 23.49 9.38 12.31
N GLU A 45 24.67 8.79 12.54
CA GLU A 45 24.85 7.33 12.63
C GLU A 45 23.91 6.64 13.64
N SER A 46 23.72 7.25 14.82
CA SER A 46 22.82 6.73 15.85
C SER A 46 21.35 6.66 15.35
N GLN A 47 20.90 7.68 14.61
CA GLN A 47 19.56 7.68 14.01
C GLN A 47 19.42 6.60 12.94
N GLN A 48 20.46 6.41 12.11
CA GLN A 48 20.47 5.35 11.10
C GLN A 48 20.40 3.96 11.74
N LYS A 49 21.17 3.72 12.83
CA LYS A 49 21.14 2.47 13.61
C LYS A 49 19.76 2.23 14.21
N LYS A 50 19.15 3.25 14.83
CA LYS A 50 17.80 3.16 15.42
C LYS A 50 16.74 2.81 14.36
N ASP A 51 16.81 3.44 13.19
CA ASP A 51 15.91 3.12 12.07
C ASP A 51 16.08 1.69 11.56
N ALA A 52 17.33 1.20 11.48
CA ALA A 52 17.61 -0.17 11.07
C ALA A 52 17.04 -1.20 12.06
N LEU A 53 17.27 -0.99 13.37
CA LEU A 53 16.70 -1.84 14.42
C LEU A 53 15.17 -1.85 14.39
N ARG A 54 14.54 -0.69 14.19
CA ARG A 54 13.08 -0.60 14.03
C ARG A 54 12.58 -1.44 12.84
N ARG A 55 13.26 -1.38 11.69
CA ARG A 55 12.87 -2.17 10.50
C ARG A 55 12.97 -3.67 10.77
N LEU A 56 14.02 -4.11 11.46
CA LEU A 56 14.19 -5.52 11.83
C LEU A 56 13.09 -5.97 12.79
N ALA A 57 12.78 -5.18 13.82
CA ALA A 57 11.72 -5.49 14.77
C ALA A 57 10.34 -5.59 14.11
N VAL A 58 10.02 -4.67 13.17
CA VAL A 58 8.76 -4.72 12.41
C VAL A 58 8.70 -5.98 11.55
N ARG A 59 9.77 -6.32 10.83
CA ARG A 59 9.82 -7.55 10.01
C ARG A 59 9.63 -8.80 10.85
N ALA A 60 10.31 -8.91 11.99
CA ALA A 60 10.17 -10.04 12.90
C ALA A 60 8.73 -10.17 13.44
N LYS A 61 8.10 -9.03 13.77
CA LYS A 61 6.69 -9.00 14.19
C LYS A 61 5.76 -9.45 13.05
N GLU A 62 5.96 -8.95 11.84
CA GLU A 62 5.18 -9.35 10.66
C GLU A 62 5.31 -10.85 10.36
N GLU A 63 6.53 -11.40 10.42
CA GLU A 63 6.78 -12.84 10.25
C GLU A 63 6.10 -13.68 11.32
N TYR A 64 6.17 -13.25 12.58
CA TYR A 64 5.47 -13.93 13.68
C TYR A 64 3.95 -13.92 13.47
N LEU A 65 3.37 -12.75 13.16
CA LEU A 65 1.93 -12.61 12.91
C LEU A 65 1.46 -13.43 11.70
N ARG A 66 2.32 -13.56 10.68
CA ARG A 66 2.06 -14.44 9.52
C ARG A 66 2.07 -15.92 9.93
N LYS A 67 3.00 -16.34 10.78
CA LYS A 67 3.09 -17.73 11.27
C LYS A 67 1.88 -18.16 12.10
N ILE A 68 1.37 -17.28 12.96
CA ILE A 68 0.19 -17.56 13.78
C ILE A 68 -1.15 -17.41 13.02
N GLY A 69 -1.11 -17.01 11.74
CA GLY A 69 -2.29 -16.88 10.89
C GLY A 69 -3.18 -15.67 11.18
N GLU A 70 -2.77 -14.78 12.09
CA GLU A 70 -3.51 -13.54 12.40
C GLU A 70 -3.35 -12.49 11.28
N LEU A 71 -2.28 -12.61 10.48
CA LEU A 71 -2.08 -11.81 9.27
C LEU A 71 -2.41 -12.66 8.04
N SER A 72 -3.59 -12.44 7.45
CA SER A 72 -3.96 -13.05 6.17
C SER A 72 -3.00 -12.58 5.06
N GLU A 73 -2.41 -13.51 4.31
CA GLU A 73 -1.42 -13.25 3.26
C GLU A 73 -1.94 -12.27 2.18
N ASP A 74 -3.26 -12.25 1.99
CA ASP A 74 -3.97 -11.43 1.01
C ASP A 74 -4.04 -9.93 1.36
N VAL A 75 -3.75 -9.54 2.60
CA VAL A 75 -3.95 -8.15 3.06
C VAL A 75 -2.73 -7.27 2.78
N PHE A 76 -1.53 -7.85 2.70
CA PHE A 76 -0.27 -7.09 2.58
C PHE A 76 0.49 -7.26 1.25
N GLY A 77 0.07 -8.19 0.39
CA GLY A 77 0.63 -8.33 -0.95
C GLY A 77 0.09 -7.27 -1.93
N ARG A 78 0.77 -6.12 -2.08
CA ARG A 78 0.79 -5.29 -3.31
C ARG A 78 -0.56 -4.90 -3.96
N SER A 79 -1.69 -5.01 -3.26
CA SER A 79 -3.02 -5.02 -3.91
C SER A 79 -3.99 -3.93 -3.48
N ARG A 80 -3.58 -2.91 -2.72
CA ARG A 80 -4.45 -1.73 -2.56
C ARG A 80 -4.56 -0.89 -3.85
N PHE A 81 -3.66 -1.11 -4.81
CA PHE A 81 -3.66 -0.41 -6.10
C PHE A 81 -4.00 -1.30 -7.29
N SER A 82 -4.17 -2.63 -7.17
CA SER A 82 -4.44 -3.50 -8.34
C SER A 82 -5.88 -4.01 -8.47
N ARG A 83 -6.77 -3.81 -7.49
CA ARG A 83 -8.16 -4.32 -7.60
C ARG A 83 -9.18 -3.23 -7.90
N GLY A 84 -9.32 -2.91 -9.18
CA GLY A 84 -10.61 -2.57 -9.76
C GLY A 84 -11.23 -3.85 -10.31
N GLY A 85 -12.08 -4.50 -9.54
CA GLY A 85 -12.82 -5.71 -9.92
C GLY A 85 -13.77 -6.11 -8.78
N PRO A 86 -15.07 -6.36 -9.04
CA PRO A 86 -16.08 -6.52 -7.99
C PRO A 86 -16.00 -7.93 -7.37
N GLY A 87 -16.41 -8.05 -6.11
CA GLY A 87 -16.82 -9.35 -5.53
C GLY A 87 -15.88 -9.95 -4.48
N GLY A 88 -15.72 -9.28 -3.34
CA GLY A 88 -15.34 -9.95 -2.09
C GLY A 88 -16.61 -10.40 -1.36
N ALA A 89 -17.16 -11.56 -1.72
CA ALA A 89 -18.31 -12.13 -1.05
C ALA A 89 -17.99 -12.36 0.44
N LYS A 90 -18.77 -11.73 1.33
CA LYS A 90 -18.81 -12.07 2.76
C LYS A 90 -19.20 -13.55 2.89
N LYS A 91 -18.26 -14.45 3.16
CA LYS A 91 -18.60 -15.75 3.75
C LYS A 91 -18.83 -15.56 5.23
N ARG A 92 -20.11 -15.57 5.60
CA ARG A 92 -20.62 -15.82 6.95
C ARG A 92 -20.17 -17.22 7.38
N GLY A 93 -19.77 -17.39 8.63
CA GLY A 93 -19.47 -18.69 9.21
C GLY A 93 -18.64 -18.57 10.48
N SER A 94 -19.27 -18.18 11.58
CA SER A 94 -18.73 -18.36 12.92
C SER A 94 -18.56 -19.87 13.21
N PRO A 95 -17.42 -20.34 13.75
CA PRO A 95 -17.33 -21.71 14.21
C PRO A 95 -18.06 -21.81 15.56
N GLN A 96 -19.15 -22.58 15.59
CA GLN A 96 -19.77 -23.00 16.85
C GLN A 96 -18.73 -23.81 17.65
N LYS A 97 -18.40 -23.33 18.86
CA LYS A 97 -17.67 -24.13 19.84
C LYS A 97 -18.53 -25.35 20.17
N LYS A 98 -18.11 -26.54 19.71
CA LYS A 98 -18.63 -27.80 20.27
C LYS A 98 -18.15 -27.87 21.72
N ARG A 99 -19.10 -27.79 22.65
CA ARG A 99 -18.92 -28.24 24.02
C ARG A 99 -18.81 -29.76 23.99
N VAL A 100 -17.76 -30.29 24.62
CA VAL A 100 -17.72 -31.61 25.22
C VAL A 100 -17.18 -31.39 26.63
#